data_AF-A0A537WS17-F1
#
_entry.id   AF-A0A537WS17-F1
#
_cell.length_a   1.000
_cell.length_b   1.000
_cell.length_c   1.000
_cell.angle_alpha   90.00
_cell.angle_beta   90.00
_cell.angle_gamma   90.00
#
_symmetry.space_group_name_H-M   'P 1'
#
loop_
_entity.id
_entity.type
_entity.pdbx_description
1 polymer ?
#
loop_
_entity_poly.entity_id
_entity_poly.type
_entity_poly.pdbx_seq_one_letter_code
_entity_poly.pdbx_strand_id
1 'polypeptide(L)'
;MLRRLLSVCVVIATSAGLLTTALVNPASASDPLTFVGMIGLPRLNSPEGVAVNAAGDVYVADPNVDGTTVSDQLVKFSADGTFLDVIAGPGPATGPVAVGKVYDPTAVTVASSGDVYVLERYSNSVNRVQRFDALGNYVTSWGAYGTGNGQFVHPKGIAVDSLGNVYVADTGNDRIQEFDASGNLITQWTTLNPTGVAVDSTDVIDVAGNNAVARFDSSGTPLSSWAVAGAVGAALDGTDNVWVTTSGNVIKEYDTLGATLLGTYGSGVLSAPGSISVAPGGKVYVADTGNGRIQRFSSAGVAEVEWGQYPGSGVPDLPTGIAVDASDNVYVTKKATDQIQKFDAAGNLLAEFGGTGNTNGKLNDPGALAIGPLGDLYVADTTNQRIQKLDSSGGYITQWGSSGTGNGQVSNPSGIAVNPSSGNVYVADTNNNRIQEFSATGTFLRTWGLLGTEDGNFKSPKGVAVDGSGNVWVADSVNNRIQKFSPTGTFLAKWGSSGSGDGGLSGPSDLAIDAEGTVWVVDKGHNRL
;
A
#
# COMPACT_ATOMS: atom_id res chain seq x y z
N MET A 1 -23.36 -12.96 8.51
CA MET A 1 -23.66 -11.77 7.68
C MET A 1 -22.42 -10.87 7.73
N LEU A 2 -21.39 -11.15 6.94
CA LEU A 2 -21.09 -10.61 5.59
C LEU A 2 -20.91 -9.08 5.54
N ARG A 3 -19.64 -8.62 5.45
CA ARG A 3 -19.12 -7.78 4.36
C ARG A 3 -17.58 -7.78 4.39
N ARG A 4 -17.00 -8.24 3.28
CA ARG A 4 -15.57 -8.39 2.96
C ARG A 4 -15.12 -7.14 2.20
N LEU A 5 -13.95 -6.57 2.52
CA LEU A 5 -13.26 -5.64 1.63
C LEU A 5 -12.53 -6.43 0.53
N LEU A 6 -12.71 -6.00 -0.71
CA LEU A 6 -12.11 -6.60 -1.90
C LEU A 6 -10.63 -6.20 -1.99
N SER A 7 -9.73 -7.17 -1.92
CA SER A 7 -8.43 -7.10 -2.60
C SER A 7 -8.66 -7.49 -4.06
N VAL A 8 -8.24 -6.65 -5.00
CA VAL A 8 -8.17 -6.99 -6.43
C VAL A 8 -6.70 -7.14 -6.77
N CYS A 9 -6.27 -8.35 -7.10
CA CYS A 9 -5.01 -8.56 -7.79
C CYS A 9 -5.31 -8.58 -9.30
N VAL A 10 -4.46 -7.93 -10.08
CA VAL A 10 -4.50 -7.96 -11.54
C VAL A 10 -3.13 -8.41 -12.04
N VAL A 11 -3.10 -9.16 -13.14
CA VAL A 11 -1.89 -9.81 -13.66
C VAL A 11 -1.56 -9.23 -15.03
N ILE A 12 -0.28 -8.94 -15.29
CA ILE A 12 0.22 -8.46 -16.58
C ILE A 12 1.33 -9.38 -17.09
N ALA A 13 1.38 -9.57 -18.41
CA ALA A 13 2.50 -10.15 -19.13
C ALA A 13 2.93 -9.23 -20.29
N THR A 14 4.23 -9.00 -20.48
CA THR A 14 4.79 -8.22 -21.61
C THR A 14 5.86 -9.02 -22.36
N SER A 15 6.31 -8.50 -23.52
CA SER A 15 7.30 -9.14 -24.40
C SER A 15 8.73 -9.19 -23.86
N ALA A 16 8.99 -8.64 -22.67
CA ALA A 16 10.31 -8.59 -22.04
C ALA A 16 10.42 -9.40 -20.73
N GLY A 17 9.42 -10.25 -20.43
CA GLY A 17 9.26 -10.85 -19.10
C GLY A 17 8.48 -9.92 -18.16
N LEU A 18 8.04 -10.47 -17.02
CA LEU A 18 7.08 -9.87 -16.08
C LEU A 18 7.42 -8.42 -15.67
N LEU A 19 6.47 -7.49 -15.84
CA LEU A 19 6.38 -6.28 -15.03
C LEU A 19 5.41 -6.58 -13.87
N THR A 20 6.02 -6.86 -12.71
CA THR A 20 5.52 -6.99 -11.33
C THR A 20 4.01 -6.95 -11.03
N THR A 21 3.59 -7.82 -10.12
CA THR A 21 2.53 -7.56 -9.13
C THR A 21 3.08 -6.67 -8.00
N ALA A 22 2.27 -5.72 -7.51
CA ALA A 22 2.44 -5.22 -6.15
C ALA A 22 1.91 -6.30 -5.18
N LEU A 23 2.55 -6.80 -4.12
CA LEU A 23 3.91 -6.86 -3.52
C LEU A 23 3.88 -8.28 -2.85
N VAL A 24 4.87 -9.19 -2.82
CA VAL A 24 6.24 -9.11 -2.27
C VAL A 24 7.07 -10.34 -2.72
N ASN A 25 8.36 -10.10 -3.04
CA ASN A 25 9.62 -10.86 -2.89
C ASN A 25 9.63 -12.40 -2.68
N PRO A 26 10.53 -13.11 -3.40
CA PRO A 26 11.68 -13.69 -2.72
C PRO A 26 13.02 -13.39 -3.42
N ALA A 27 14.06 -13.24 -2.60
CA ALA A 27 15.39 -12.79 -2.99
C ALA A 27 16.20 -13.79 -3.84
N SER A 28 16.83 -13.23 -4.88
CA SER A 28 18.02 -13.68 -5.66
C SER A 28 17.84 -14.90 -6.59
N ALA A 29 18.49 -14.99 -7.75
CA ALA A 29 19.63 -14.26 -8.29
C ALA A 29 19.51 -14.13 -9.83
N SER A 30 20.11 -13.06 -10.38
CA SER A 30 20.10 -12.61 -11.79
C SER A 30 18.84 -11.85 -12.23
N ASP A 31 18.73 -10.62 -11.71
CA ASP A 31 18.12 -9.39 -12.27
C ASP A 31 16.89 -9.54 -13.20
N PRO A 32 15.70 -9.10 -12.75
CA PRO A 32 14.98 -8.09 -13.53
C PRO A 32 14.21 -7.02 -12.71
N LEU A 33 14.37 -5.76 -13.15
CA LEU A 33 13.37 -4.68 -13.23
C LEU A 33 12.33 -4.56 -12.09
N THR A 34 12.63 -3.68 -11.14
CA THR A 34 11.70 -3.15 -10.14
C THR A 34 10.65 -2.24 -10.79
N PHE A 35 9.44 -2.73 -10.98
CA PHE A 35 8.27 -1.89 -11.24
C PHE A 35 7.54 -1.69 -9.90
N VAL A 36 7.85 -0.59 -9.23
CA VAL A 36 7.24 -0.16 -7.95
C VAL A 36 6.35 1.03 -8.26
N GLY A 37 5.26 0.77 -8.97
CA GLY A 37 4.41 1.84 -9.46
C GLY A 37 3.12 1.30 -9.99
N MET A 38 2.29 0.72 -9.11
CA MET A 38 0.81 0.73 -9.22
C MET A 38 0.14 -0.30 -8.30
N ILE A 39 0.03 0.03 -7.02
CA ILE A 39 -1.25 0.07 -6.30
C ILE A 39 -1.13 1.38 -5.49
N GLY A 40 -2.17 2.22 -5.49
CA GLY A 40 -2.09 3.60 -4.99
C GLY A 40 -1.25 3.75 -3.73
N LEU A 41 -0.43 4.81 -3.67
CA LEU A 41 0.39 5.19 -2.51
C LEU A 41 -0.32 4.76 -1.20
N PRO A 42 0.34 4.08 -0.24
CA PRO A 42 -0.30 3.66 0.98
C PRO A 42 -0.96 4.88 1.59
N ARG A 43 -2.27 4.78 1.73
CA ARG A 43 -3.10 5.83 2.30
C ARG A 43 -2.71 5.93 3.75
N LEU A 44 -2.25 7.11 4.16
CA LEU A 44 -2.09 7.38 5.59
C LEU A 44 -3.44 7.84 6.13
N ASN A 45 -3.69 7.54 7.39
CA ASN A 45 -4.96 7.90 8.00
C ASN A 45 -4.76 8.64 9.32
N SER A 46 -3.94 8.09 10.20
CA SER A 46 -3.60 8.69 11.48
C SER A 46 -2.13 8.43 11.79
N PRO A 47 -1.19 8.86 10.93
CA PRO A 47 0.22 8.58 11.16
C PRO A 47 0.61 9.15 12.53
N GLU A 48 1.16 8.30 13.40
CA GLU A 48 1.54 8.66 14.76
C GLU A 48 3.05 8.73 14.93
N GLY A 49 3.78 7.81 14.27
CA GLY A 49 5.24 7.74 14.33
C GLY A 49 5.89 8.06 12.99
N VAL A 50 6.98 8.83 13.02
CA VAL A 50 7.83 9.06 11.83
C VAL A 50 9.31 8.97 12.20
N ALA A 51 10.10 8.33 11.35
CA ALA A 51 11.56 8.29 11.45
C ALA A 51 12.19 8.47 10.07
N VAL A 52 13.40 9.02 10.01
CA VAL A 52 14.16 9.17 8.77
C VAL A 52 15.58 8.63 8.95
N ASN A 53 16.05 7.84 7.98
CA ASN A 53 17.41 7.32 8.00
C ASN A 53 18.41 8.28 7.32
N ALA A 54 19.69 7.94 7.34
CA ALA A 54 20.73 8.75 6.73
C ALA A 54 20.63 8.86 5.19
N ALA A 55 19.97 7.89 4.54
CA ALA A 55 19.70 7.94 3.10
C ALA A 55 18.51 8.87 2.75
N GLY A 56 17.76 9.32 3.75
CA GLY A 56 16.57 10.14 3.59
C GLY A 56 15.28 9.33 3.41
N ASP A 57 15.31 8.00 3.58
CA ASP A 57 14.10 7.20 3.58
C ASP A 57 13.28 7.48 4.85
N VAL A 58 11.98 7.65 4.68
CA VAL A 58 11.02 8.02 5.72
C VAL A 58 10.17 6.82 6.08
N TYR A 59 10.18 6.44 7.35
CA TYR A 59 9.44 5.32 7.92
C TYR A 59 8.25 5.88 8.71
N VAL A 60 7.06 5.31 8.50
CA VAL A 60 5.83 5.81 9.10
C VAL A 60 5.06 4.67 9.76
N ALA A 61 4.77 4.86 11.05
CA ALA A 61 3.84 4.04 11.81
C ALA A 61 2.44 4.68 11.73
N ASP A 62 1.49 3.99 11.10
CA ASP A 62 0.14 4.47 10.84
C ASP A 62 -0.89 3.48 11.40
N PRO A 63 -1.44 3.75 12.59
CA PRO A 63 -2.51 2.96 13.18
C PRO A 63 -3.84 3.16 12.46
N ASN A 64 -4.66 2.12 12.51
CA ASN A 64 -6.04 2.15 12.05
C ASN A 64 -6.88 3.10 12.92
N VAL A 65 -7.75 3.88 12.27
CA VAL A 65 -8.82 4.63 12.95
C VAL A 65 -10.16 4.00 12.65
N ASP A 66 -10.95 3.76 13.69
CA ASP A 66 -12.29 3.22 13.56
C ASP A 66 -13.14 3.99 12.53
N GLY A 67 -13.82 3.24 11.66
CA GLY A 67 -14.65 3.80 10.60
C GLY A 67 -13.90 4.16 9.31
N THR A 68 -12.59 3.92 9.25
CA THR A 68 -11.78 4.10 8.04
C THR A 68 -11.45 2.77 7.36
N THR A 69 -10.80 2.82 6.20
CA THR A 69 -10.41 1.63 5.42
C THR A 69 -8.91 1.32 5.50
N VAL A 70 -8.14 2.14 6.21
CA VAL A 70 -6.69 2.00 6.35
C VAL A 70 -6.42 1.15 7.59
N SER A 71 -5.78 0.00 7.40
CA SER A 71 -5.42 -0.91 8.50
C SER A 71 -4.05 -0.54 9.06
N ASP A 72 -3.74 -1.03 10.26
CA ASP A 72 -2.43 -0.84 10.90
C ASP A 72 -1.29 -1.16 9.94
N GLN A 73 -0.37 -0.22 9.76
CA GLN A 73 0.74 -0.38 8.83
C GLN A 73 2.01 0.31 9.30
N LEU A 74 3.14 -0.28 8.92
CA LEU A 74 4.47 0.29 8.96
C LEU A 74 4.97 0.38 7.51
N VAL A 75 5.10 1.60 7.02
CA VAL A 75 5.41 1.87 5.60
C VAL A 75 6.65 2.73 5.46
N LYS A 76 7.27 2.64 4.29
CA LYS A 76 8.50 3.33 3.92
C LYS A 76 8.26 4.20 2.69
N PHE A 77 8.78 5.42 2.72
CA PHE A 77 8.76 6.38 1.62
C PHE A 77 10.19 6.91 1.37
N SER A 78 10.44 7.48 0.20
CA SER A 78 11.64 8.26 -0.08
C SER A 78 11.55 9.65 0.58
N ALA A 79 12.65 10.38 0.52
CA ALA A 79 12.75 11.73 1.08
C ALA A 79 11.71 12.72 0.55
N ASP A 80 11.20 12.50 -0.66
CA ASP A 80 10.19 13.30 -1.36
C ASP A 80 8.76 12.75 -1.27
N GLY A 81 8.54 11.69 -0.49
CA GLY A 81 7.21 11.14 -0.23
C GLY A 81 6.74 10.10 -1.25
N THR A 82 7.62 9.66 -2.15
CA THR A 82 7.35 8.52 -3.02
C THR A 82 7.30 7.25 -2.18
N PHE A 83 6.24 6.45 -2.33
CA PHE A 83 6.14 5.19 -1.62
C PHE A 83 7.22 4.21 -2.06
N LEU A 84 7.85 3.54 -1.09
CA LEU A 84 8.90 2.55 -1.34
C LEU A 84 8.45 1.14 -0.95
N ASP A 85 7.90 0.95 0.25
CA ASP A 85 7.61 -0.40 0.74
C ASP A 85 6.61 -0.45 1.92
N VAL A 86 5.93 -1.59 2.09
CA VAL A 86 5.22 -1.95 3.33
C VAL A 86 6.08 -2.91 4.13
N ILE A 87 6.71 -2.42 5.20
CA ILE A 87 7.59 -3.23 6.07
C ILE A 87 6.75 -4.23 6.86
N ALA A 88 5.61 -3.78 7.41
CA ALA A 88 4.68 -4.65 8.10
C ALA A 88 3.24 -4.15 7.95
N GLY A 89 2.35 -5.06 7.57
CA GLY A 89 0.90 -4.82 7.53
C GLY A 89 0.19 -5.29 8.80
N PRO A 90 -1.15 -5.20 8.83
CA PRO A 90 -1.94 -5.48 10.03
C PRO A 90 -1.87 -6.97 10.37
N GLY A 91 -1.90 -7.28 11.66
CA GLY A 91 -2.08 -8.66 12.09
C GLY A 91 -3.53 -9.15 11.96
N PRO A 92 -3.79 -10.46 12.13
CA PRO A 92 -5.14 -11.01 12.08
C PRO A 92 -6.08 -10.33 13.08
N ALA A 93 -7.29 -9.98 12.61
CA ALA A 93 -8.33 -9.34 13.42
C ALA A 93 -8.84 -10.21 14.59
N THR A 94 -8.67 -11.53 14.50
CA THR A 94 -8.98 -12.49 15.56
C THR A 94 -7.91 -13.58 15.59
N GLY A 95 -7.59 -14.07 16.78
CA GLY A 95 -6.55 -15.09 16.99
C GLY A 95 -5.33 -14.54 17.70
N PRO A 96 -4.23 -15.33 17.78
CA PRO A 96 -3.02 -14.90 18.47
C PRO A 96 -2.33 -13.76 17.73
N VAL A 97 -1.66 -12.90 18.50
CA VAL A 97 -0.86 -11.78 18.02
C VAL A 97 0.30 -12.33 17.19
N ALA A 98 0.32 -12.04 15.90
CA ALA A 98 1.38 -12.48 14.99
C ALA A 98 2.64 -11.61 15.15
N VAL A 99 3.81 -12.21 14.95
CA VAL A 99 5.09 -11.49 14.82
C VAL A 99 5.30 -11.06 13.36
N GLY A 100 6.01 -9.96 13.14
CA GLY A 100 6.20 -9.39 11.80
C GLY A 100 4.93 -8.76 11.20
N LYS A 101 3.90 -8.59 12.03
CA LYS A 101 2.68 -7.84 11.75
C LYS A 101 2.50 -6.78 12.83
N VAL A 102 1.88 -5.66 12.48
CA VAL A 102 1.67 -4.54 13.40
C VAL A 102 0.23 -4.46 13.91
N TYR A 103 0.09 -3.99 15.15
CA TYR A 103 -1.16 -3.76 15.86
C TYR A 103 -1.10 -2.42 16.60
N ASP A 104 -1.87 -1.43 16.18
CA ASP A 104 -1.86 -0.05 16.72
C ASP A 104 -0.42 0.52 16.92
N PRO A 105 0.38 0.63 15.84
CA PRO A 105 1.75 1.13 15.92
C PRO A 105 1.78 2.63 16.25
N THR A 106 2.57 3.04 17.23
CA THR A 106 2.58 4.42 17.77
C THR A 106 3.82 5.21 17.42
N ALA A 107 4.96 4.53 17.33
CA ALA A 107 6.24 5.16 17.10
C ALA A 107 7.14 4.24 16.30
N VAL A 108 8.08 4.84 15.58
CA VAL A 108 9.09 4.12 14.82
C VAL A 108 10.43 4.85 14.98
N THR A 109 11.52 4.10 15.00
CA THR A 109 12.88 4.63 14.89
C THR A 109 13.73 3.72 14.01
N VAL A 110 14.82 4.25 13.45
CA VAL A 110 15.71 3.53 12.55
C VAL A 110 17.15 3.68 13.01
N ALA A 111 17.83 2.56 13.22
CA ALA A 111 19.22 2.53 13.65
C ALA A 111 20.17 2.86 12.48
N SER A 112 21.41 3.21 12.82
CA SER A 112 22.50 3.39 11.85
C SER A 112 22.80 2.12 11.04
N SER A 113 22.48 0.94 11.58
CA SER A 113 22.53 -0.34 10.87
C SER A 113 21.48 -0.49 9.77
N GLY A 114 20.45 0.37 9.77
CA GLY A 114 19.26 0.26 8.93
C GLY A 114 18.11 -0.54 9.57
N ASP A 115 18.32 -1.13 10.75
CA ASP A 115 17.26 -1.83 11.46
C ASP A 115 16.16 -0.88 11.90
N VAL A 116 14.91 -1.32 11.76
CA VAL A 116 13.71 -0.54 12.06
C VAL A 116 13.06 -1.09 13.31
N TYR A 117 12.79 -0.22 14.27
CA TYR A 117 12.11 -0.56 15.51
C TYR A 117 10.76 0.14 15.53
N VAL A 118 9.68 -0.63 15.68
CA VAL A 118 8.31 -0.11 15.79
C VAL A 118 7.77 -0.43 17.18
N LEU A 119 7.13 0.56 17.78
CA LEU A 119 6.45 0.48 19.07
C LEU A 119 4.95 0.33 18.85
N GLU A 120 4.33 -0.59 19.57
CA GLU A 120 2.90 -0.91 19.47
C GLU A 120 2.18 -0.68 20.81
N ARG A 121 0.91 -0.24 20.76
CA ARG A 121 0.08 -0.02 21.95
C ARG A 121 -1.31 -0.68 21.93
N TYR A 122 -1.45 -1.86 21.37
CA TYR A 122 -2.76 -2.50 21.28
C TYR A 122 -3.23 -3.16 22.62
N SER A 123 -3.90 -2.33 23.43
CA SER A 123 -4.66 -2.72 24.64
C SER A 123 -3.85 -3.54 25.67
N ASN A 124 -4.54 -4.29 26.53
CA ASN A 124 -3.94 -5.17 27.56
C ASN A 124 -3.20 -6.39 26.98
N SER A 125 -3.01 -6.46 25.65
CA SER A 125 -2.52 -7.65 24.95
C SER A 125 -1.24 -7.44 24.14
N VAL A 126 -0.95 -6.22 23.67
CA VAL A 126 0.20 -5.94 22.81
C VAL A 126 0.76 -4.55 23.12
N ASN A 127 1.60 -4.47 24.15
CA ASN A 127 2.53 -3.36 24.29
C ASN A 127 3.93 -3.92 24.12
N ARG A 128 4.54 -3.69 22.96
CA ARG A 128 5.84 -4.27 22.62
C ARG A 128 6.60 -3.42 21.61
N VAL A 129 7.89 -3.68 21.53
CA VAL A 129 8.75 -3.26 20.43
C VAL A 129 8.94 -4.45 19.49
N GLN A 130 8.87 -4.22 18.19
CA GLN A 130 9.33 -5.16 17.17
C GLN A 130 10.51 -4.58 16.41
N ARG A 131 11.49 -5.42 16.11
CA ARG A 131 12.66 -5.10 15.29
C ARG A 131 12.56 -5.80 13.94
N PHE A 132 12.78 -5.03 12.89
CA PHE A 132 12.94 -5.48 11.51
C PHE A 132 14.34 -5.15 11.03
N ASP A 133 14.93 -6.01 10.21
CA ASP A 133 16.24 -5.71 9.61
C ASP A 133 16.12 -4.63 8.50
N ALA A 134 17.25 -4.19 7.97
CA ALA A 134 17.29 -3.20 6.88
C ALA A 134 16.57 -3.62 5.59
N LEU A 135 16.25 -4.92 5.43
CA LEU A 135 15.50 -5.47 4.31
C LEU A 135 14.00 -5.62 4.63
N GLY A 136 13.57 -5.22 5.83
CA GLY A 136 12.18 -5.32 6.27
C GLY A 136 11.79 -6.69 6.83
N ASN A 137 12.73 -7.61 7.06
CA ASN A 137 12.41 -8.90 7.65
C ASN A 137 12.27 -8.78 9.16
N TYR A 138 11.26 -9.43 9.74
CA TYR A 138 11.12 -9.52 11.19
C TYR A 138 12.32 -10.24 11.84
N VAL A 139 12.87 -9.65 12.89
CA VAL A 139 14.02 -10.19 13.63
C VAL A 139 13.59 -10.68 15.01
N THR A 140 13.03 -9.78 15.84
CA THR A 140 12.66 -10.09 17.22
C THR A 140 11.59 -9.12 17.74
N SER A 141 11.03 -9.43 18.90
CA SER A 141 10.13 -8.55 19.63
C SER A 141 10.24 -8.77 21.14
N TRP A 142 10.00 -7.71 21.91
CA TRP A 142 10.00 -7.75 23.36
C TRP A 142 9.00 -6.74 23.92
N GLY A 143 8.53 -6.99 25.14
CA GLY A 143 7.48 -6.19 25.76
C GLY A 143 6.23 -6.98 26.08
N ALA A 144 5.49 -6.50 27.08
CA ALA A 144 4.11 -6.90 27.36
C ALA A 144 3.40 -5.76 28.08
N TYR A 145 2.06 -5.79 28.11
CA TYR A 145 1.31 -4.87 28.97
C TYR A 145 1.66 -5.08 30.45
N GLY A 146 2.02 -4.03 31.17
CA GLY A 146 2.24 -4.08 32.62
C GLY A 146 3.26 -3.07 33.15
N THR A 147 3.53 -3.15 34.46
CA THR A 147 4.34 -2.18 35.20
C THR A 147 5.75 -2.70 35.54
N GLY A 148 6.03 -3.98 35.29
CA GLY A 148 7.32 -4.61 35.55
C GLY A 148 8.42 -4.21 34.56
N ASN A 149 9.63 -4.69 34.81
CA ASN A 149 10.78 -4.51 33.91
C ASN A 149 10.50 -5.12 32.54
N GLY A 150 10.73 -4.37 31.46
CA GLY A 150 10.41 -4.80 30.11
C GLY A 150 8.92 -4.89 29.81
N GLN A 151 8.05 -4.39 30.68
CA GLN A 151 6.62 -4.22 30.41
C GLN A 151 6.29 -2.74 30.19
N PHE A 152 5.20 -2.47 29.48
CA PHE A 152 4.80 -1.11 29.12
C PHE A 152 3.31 -0.85 29.37
N VAL A 153 2.94 0.39 29.65
CA VAL A 153 1.56 0.89 29.71
C VAL A 153 1.47 2.15 28.87
N HIS A 154 0.74 2.09 27.75
CA HIS A 154 0.58 3.20 26.79
C HIS A 154 1.91 3.83 26.32
N PRO A 155 2.88 3.05 25.83
CA PRO A 155 4.15 3.62 25.39
C PRO A 155 3.94 4.44 24.10
N LYS A 156 4.64 5.59 23.99
CA LYS A 156 4.41 6.56 22.90
C LYS A 156 5.64 6.99 22.11
N GLY A 157 6.83 6.91 22.70
CA GLY A 157 8.07 7.37 22.07
C GLY A 157 9.10 6.26 22.01
N ILE A 158 9.86 6.22 20.93
CA ILE A 158 10.99 5.29 20.76
C ILE A 158 12.17 6.00 20.09
N ALA A 159 13.38 5.76 20.58
CA ALA A 159 14.63 6.24 19.98
C ALA A 159 15.69 5.15 20.02
N VAL A 160 16.73 5.27 19.20
CA VAL A 160 17.85 4.35 19.16
C VAL A 160 19.16 5.13 19.10
N ASP A 161 20.13 4.72 19.91
CA ASP A 161 21.45 5.36 19.94
C ASP A 161 22.42 4.78 18.91
N SER A 162 23.64 5.32 18.90
CA SER A 162 24.70 4.91 17.98
C SER A 162 25.20 3.47 18.20
N LEU A 163 24.98 2.91 19.39
CA LEU A 163 25.33 1.55 19.77
C LEU A 163 24.20 0.55 19.45
N GLY A 164 23.01 1.06 19.11
CA GLY A 164 21.82 0.26 18.82
C GLY A 164 20.96 -0.03 20.05
N ASN A 165 21.17 0.67 21.18
CA ASN A 165 20.28 0.56 22.33
C ASN A 165 19.01 1.36 22.07
N VAL A 166 17.88 0.81 22.52
CA VAL A 166 16.53 1.28 22.23
C VAL A 166 15.92 1.87 23.49
N TYR A 167 15.52 3.13 23.41
CA TYR A 167 14.89 3.87 24.50
C TYR A 167 13.39 3.95 24.26
N VAL A 168 12.58 3.54 25.23
CA VAL A 168 11.12 3.55 25.14
C VAL A 168 10.54 4.50 26.19
N ALA A 169 9.76 5.48 25.75
CA ALA A 169 8.94 6.32 26.60
C ALA A 169 7.65 5.59 26.99
N ASP A 170 7.65 5.05 28.21
CA ASP A 170 6.57 4.26 28.78
C ASP A 170 5.60 5.18 29.55
N THR A 171 4.79 5.92 28.79
CA THR A 171 4.03 7.08 29.26
C THR A 171 3.16 6.78 30.48
N GLY A 172 2.44 5.66 30.48
CA GLY A 172 1.52 5.30 31.56
C GLY A 172 2.22 4.81 32.83
N ASN A 173 3.51 4.49 32.76
CA ASN A 173 4.34 4.13 33.91
C ASN A 173 5.29 5.24 34.35
N ASP A 174 5.23 6.43 33.73
CA ASP A 174 6.09 7.59 34.04
C ASP A 174 7.60 7.24 34.07
N ARG A 175 8.08 6.57 33.01
CA ARG A 175 9.49 6.17 32.92
C ARG A 175 10.02 6.07 31.49
N ILE A 176 11.35 6.12 31.38
CA ILE A 176 12.09 5.63 30.22
C ILE A 176 12.68 4.25 30.55
N GLN A 177 12.64 3.33 29.60
CA GLN A 177 13.36 2.06 29.67
C GLN A 177 14.31 1.94 28.47
N GLU A 178 15.55 1.51 28.75
CA GLU A 178 16.60 1.29 27.74
C GLU A 178 16.82 -0.22 27.55
N PHE A 179 16.89 -0.66 26.30
CA PHE A 179 17.09 -2.07 25.93
C PHE A 179 18.25 -2.21 24.96
N ASP A 180 18.95 -3.34 24.98
CA ASP A 180 19.85 -3.69 23.88
C ASP A 180 19.06 -4.05 22.60
N ALA A 181 19.76 -4.17 21.47
CA ALA A 181 19.16 -4.54 20.19
C ALA A 181 18.50 -5.95 20.17
N SER A 182 18.69 -6.77 21.21
CA SER A 182 18.06 -8.08 21.38
C SER A 182 16.82 -8.02 22.27
N GLY A 183 16.53 -6.86 22.89
CA GLY A 183 15.38 -6.64 23.77
C GLY A 183 15.66 -6.89 25.26
N ASN A 184 16.93 -7.04 25.67
CA ASN A 184 17.25 -7.16 27.08
C ASN A 184 17.27 -5.77 27.73
N LEU A 185 16.58 -5.63 28.86
CA LEU A 185 16.58 -4.37 29.62
C LEU A 185 17.99 -4.07 30.15
N ILE A 186 18.51 -2.88 29.83
CA ILE A 186 19.79 -2.35 30.31
C ILE A 186 19.56 -1.56 31.61
N THR A 187 18.71 -0.53 31.54
CA THR A 187 18.37 0.33 32.68
C THR A 187 16.99 0.97 32.51
N GLN A 188 16.52 1.66 33.54
CA GLN A 188 15.30 2.47 33.50
C GLN A 188 15.39 3.61 34.52
N TRP A 189 14.65 4.69 34.26
CA TRP A 189 14.53 5.81 35.21
C TRP A 189 13.17 6.48 35.11
N THR A 190 12.76 7.13 36.20
CA THR A 190 11.47 7.83 36.29
C THR A 190 11.55 9.20 35.65
N THR A 191 10.51 9.54 34.89
CA THR A 191 10.28 10.88 34.35
C THR A 191 8.77 11.04 34.10
N LEU A 192 8.20 12.22 34.35
CA LEU A 192 6.75 12.38 34.34
C LEU A 192 6.20 12.44 32.91
N ASN A 193 5.18 11.63 32.63
CA ASN A 193 4.40 11.59 31.39
C ASN A 193 5.25 11.74 30.12
N PRO A 194 6.25 10.86 29.90
CA PRO A 194 7.14 10.95 28.75
C PRO A 194 6.37 10.52 27.50
N THR A 195 6.37 11.35 26.46
CA THR A 195 5.63 11.10 25.21
C THR A 195 6.56 11.00 24.01
N GLY A 196 7.68 11.71 24.01
CA GLY A 196 8.70 11.69 22.96
C GLY A 196 10.08 11.52 23.56
N VAL A 197 10.97 10.84 22.85
CA VAL A 197 12.35 10.63 23.27
C VAL A 197 13.25 10.77 22.05
N ALA A 198 14.38 11.44 22.22
CA ALA A 198 15.47 11.51 21.27
C ALA A 198 16.79 11.27 21.99
N VAL A 199 17.79 10.75 21.29
CA VAL A 199 19.12 10.51 21.83
C VAL A 199 20.16 11.11 20.90
N ASP A 200 21.08 11.88 21.47
CA ASP A 200 22.12 12.57 20.70
C ASP A 200 23.35 11.69 20.48
N SER A 201 24.30 12.19 19.68
CA SER A 201 25.53 11.44 19.35
C SER A 201 26.48 11.20 20.54
N THR A 202 26.19 11.81 21.69
CA THR A 202 26.94 11.70 22.94
C THR A 202 26.18 10.90 24.02
N ASP A 203 25.11 10.22 23.63
CA ASP A 203 24.20 9.46 24.49
C ASP A 203 23.52 10.31 25.58
N VAL A 204 23.21 11.57 25.26
CA VAL A 204 22.27 12.38 26.07
C VAL A 204 20.85 12.15 25.55
N ILE A 205 19.94 11.92 26.48
CA ILE A 205 18.55 11.59 26.21
C ILE A 205 17.66 12.80 26.50
N ASP A 206 17.03 13.31 25.44
CA ASP A 206 16.04 14.39 25.48
C ASP A 206 14.63 13.81 25.48
N VAL A 207 13.89 14.05 26.56
CA VAL A 207 12.53 13.51 26.76
C VAL A 207 11.51 14.63 26.75
N ALA A 208 10.65 14.64 25.74
CA ALA A 208 9.47 15.50 25.69
C ALA A 208 8.30 14.87 26.46
N GLY A 209 7.61 15.69 27.25
CA GLY A 209 6.47 15.27 28.04
C GLY A 209 6.17 16.24 29.18
N ASN A 210 5.01 16.13 29.81
CA ASN A 210 4.65 16.94 30.98
C ASN A 210 4.89 18.46 30.82
N ASN A 211 4.60 19.04 29.64
CA ASN A 211 4.85 20.44 29.31
C ASN A 211 6.32 20.89 29.42
N ALA A 212 7.26 19.98 29.22
CA ALA A 212 8.69 20.24 29.30
C ALA A 212 9.48 19.36 28.32
N VAL A 213 10.77 19.69 28.19
CA VAL A 213 11.79 18.72 27.79
C VAL A 213 12.74 18.53 28.97
N ALA A 214 13.02 17.28 29.31
CA ALA A 214 13.96 16.90 30.35
C ALA A 214 15.13 16.13 29.73
N ARG A 215 16.36 16.47 30.15
CA ARG A 215 17.61 15.87 29.69
C ARG A 215 18.18 14.92 30.72
N PHE A 216 18.69 13.80 30.25
CA PHE A 216 19.34 12.77 31.06
C PHE A 216 20.64 12.32 30.40
N ASP A 217 21.63 11.92 31.18
CA ASP A 217 22.76 11.16 30.64
C ASP A 217 22.37 9.71 30.35
N SER A 218 23.29 8.94 29.78
CA SER A 218 23.10 7.51 29.45
C SER A 218 22.82 6.60 30.65
N SER A 219 22.98 7.09 31.89
CA SER A 219 22.60 6.35 33.10
C SER A 219 21.18 6.69 33.59
N GLY A 220 20.52 7.66 32.96
CA GLY A 220 19.25 8.22 33.42
C GLY A 220 19.40 9.29 34.49
N THR A 221 20.61 9.84 34.70
CA THR A 221 20.82 10.92 35.66
C THR A 221 20.33 12.24 35.06
N PRO A 222 19.44 13.01 35.74
CA PRO A 222 18.96 14.28 35.23
C PRO A 222 20.08 15.30 35.03
N LEU A 223 20.12 15.95 33.88
CA LEU A 223 21.08 16.99 33.53
C LEU A 223 20.45 18.39 33.60
N SER A 224 19.36 18.59 32.86
CA SER A 224 18.64 19.87 32.78
C SER A 224 17.19 19.65 32.37
N SER A 225 16.36 20.70 32.46
CA SER A 225 15.00 20.68 31.93
C SER A 225 14.52 22.10 31.65
N TRP A 226 13.68 22.28 30.64
CA TRP A 226 13.05 23.57 30.33
C TRP A 226 11.57 23.40 29.96
N ALA A 227 10.81 24.47 30.16
CA ALA A 227 9.38 24.46 29.91
C ALA A 227 9.08 24.56 28.41
N VAL A 228 8.25 23.63 27.92
CA VAL A 228 7.74 23.59 26.56
C VAL A 228 6.27 23.21 26.64
N ALA A 229 5.39 24.22 26.70
CA ALA A 229 3.95 24.01 26.82
C ALA A 229 3.43 23.06 25.75
N GLY A 230 2.76 21.98 26.17
CA GLY A 230 2.19 20.97 25.31
C GLY A 230 3.20 20.08 24.57
N ALA A 231 4.44 19.93 25.04
CA ALA A 231 5.44 19.05 24.40
C ALA A 231 4.90 17.63 24.14
N VAL A 232 5.11 17.12 22.91
CA VAL A 232 4.63 15.81 22.46
C VAL A 232 5.80 14.95 21.97
N GLY A 233 6.35 15.24 20.79
CA GLY A 233 7.50 14.54 20.21
C GLY A 233 8.79 15.35 20.35
N ALA A 234 9.93 14.66 20.35
CA ALA A 234 11.25 15.26 20.34
C ALA A 234 12.09 14.63 19.22
N ALA A 235 12.93 15.44 18.57
CA ALA A 235 13.96 15.00 17.64
C ALA A 235 15.17 15.93 17.74
N LEU A 236 16.30 15.45 17.25
CA LEU A 236 17.55 16.19 17.21
C LEU A 236 18.00 16.33 15.76
N ASP A 237 18.56 17.48 15.42
CA ASP A 237 19.23 17.66 14.13
C ASP A 237 20.72 17.34 14.21
N GLY A 238 21.44 17.43 13.09
CA GLY A 238 22.88 17.14 13.03
C GLY A 238 23.78 18.10 13.83
N THR A 239 23.20 19.11 14.48
CA THR A 239 23.89 20.02 15.42
C THR A 239 23.43 19.84 16.87
N ASP A 240 22.64 18.80 17.14
CA ASP A 240 22.00 18.47 18.42
C ASP A 240 21.01 19.53 18.91
N ASN A 241 20.48 20.40 18.03
CA ASN A 241 19.36 21.27 18.40
C ASN A 241 18.11 20.44 18.63
N VAL A 242 17.29 20.85 19.59
CA VAL A 242 16.12 20.09 20.05
C VAL A 242 14.86 20.61 19.37
N TRP A 243 14.25 19.76 18.55
CA TRP A 243 13.02 20.02 17.81
C TRP A 243 11.83 19.33 18.49
N VAL A 244 10.81 20.11 18.86
CA VAL A 244 9.69 19.64 19.67
C VAL A 244 8.36 19.94 19.01
N THR A 245 7.55 18.91 18.75
CA THR A 245 6.13 19.11 18.38
C THR A 245 5.31 19.39 19.62
N THR A 246 4.27 20.20 19.48
CA THR A 246 3.42 20.59 20.60
C THR A 246 1.94 20.37 20.32
N SER A 247 1.16 20.14 21.37
CA SER A 247 -0.31 20.09 21.32
C SER A 247 -0.95 21.44 20.95
N GLY A 248 -0.14 22.51 20.85
CA GLY A 248 -0.52 23.79 20.27
C GLY A 248 -0.41 23.85 18.74
N ASN A 249 -0.22 22.70 18.07
CA ASN A 249 -0.10 22.57 16.61
C ASN A 249 1.08 23.36 16.01
N VAL A 250 2.20 23.40 16.73
CA VAL A 250 3.45 24.02 16.26
C VAL A 250 4.66 23.17 16.58
N ILE A 251 5.76 23.42 15.87
CA ILE A 251 7.09 22.91 16.16
C ILE A 251 7.89 24.03 16.83
N LYS A 252 8.68 23.71 17.85
CA LYS A 252 9.63 24.62 18.49
C LYS A 252 11.03 24.06 18.39
N GLU A 253 11.98 24.88 17.97
CA GLU A 253 13.40 24.53 17.90
C GLU A 253 14.14 25.26 19.02
N TYR A 254 14.97 24.53 19.77
CA TYR A 254 15.83 25.05 20.82
C TYR A 254 17.29 24.72 20.53
N ASP A 255 18.20 25.51 21.08
CA ASP A 255 19.63 25.16 21.09
C ASP A 255 19.89 23.84 21.84
N THR A 256 21.11 23.34 21.71
CA THR A 256 21.54 22.06 22.28
C THR A 256 21.38 21.93 23.80
N LEU A 257 21.17 23.03 24.53
CA LEU A 257 20.99 23.01 25.99
C LEU A 257 19.56 23.37 26.41
N GLY A 258 18.66 23.64 25.46
CA GLY A 258 17.32 24.13 25.75
C GLY A 258 17.28 25.57 26.29
N ALA A 259 18.37 26.31 26.21
CA ALA A 259 18.52 27.64 26.79
C ALA A 259 17.89 28.73 25.93
N THR A 260 17.95 28.57 24.60
CA THR A 260 17.44 29.54 23.62
C THR A 260 16.40 28.90 22.72
N LEU A 261 15.23 29.55 22.57
CA LEU A 261 14.28 29.22 21.52
C LEU A 261 14.78 29.83 20.20
N LEU A 262 15.15 28.99 19.26
CA LEU A 262 15.67 29.37 17.95
C LEU A 262 14.54 29.70 16.95
N GLY A 263 13.40 29.01 17.07
CA GLY A 263 12.28 29.24 16.17
C GLY A 263 10.96 28.57 16.57
N THR A 264 9.89 28.98 15.90
CA THR A 264 8.57 28.35 16.00
C THR A 264 7.96 28.24 14.60
N TYR A 265 7.53 27.04 14.23
CA TYR A 265 7.17 26.67 12.87
C TYR A 265 5.85 25.92 12.81
N GLY A 266 5.29 25.75 11.59
CA GLY A 266 4.12 24.91 11.35
C GLY A 266 2.77 25.50 11.79
N SER A 267 2.73 26.72 12.33
CA SER A 267 1.48 27.39 12.71
C SER A 267 0.52 27.52 11.52
N GLY A 268 -0.70 27.00 11.67
CA GLY A 268 -1.73 26.98 10.61
C GLY A 268 -1.50 25.93 9.52
N VAL A 269 -0.41 25.17 9.60
CA VAL A 269 -0.11 24.02 8.71
C VAL A 269 -0.43 22.71 9.41
N LEU A 270 -0.07 22.59 10.68
CA LEU A 270 -0.22 21.35 11.45
C LEU A 270 -1.56 21.27 12.19
N SER A 271 -2.01 20.04 12.42
CA SER A 271 -3.17 19.67 13.22
C SER A 271 -2.85 18.40 14.02
N ALA A 272 -2.79 18.52 15.34
CA ALA A 272 -2.44 17.43 16.27
C ALA A 272 -1.14 16.67 15.88
N PRO A 273 0.02 17.35 15.75
CA PRO A 273 1.27 16.70 15.38
C PRO A 273 1.74 15.73 16.47
N GLY A 274 1.92 14.44 16.12
CA GLY A 274 2.25 13.37 17.05
C GLY A 274 3.75 13.13 17.24
N SER A 275 4.47 12.96 16.14
CA SER A 275 5.90 12.63 16.12
C SER A 275 6.66 13.51 15.13
N ILE A 276 7.97 13.63 15.35
CA ILE A 276 8.89 14.46 14.57
C ILE A 276 10.20 13.70 14.36
N SER A 277 10.81 13.88 13.20
CA SER A 277 12.14 13.36 12.88
C SER A 277 12.91 14.34 12.01
N VAL A 278 14.22 14.43 12.18
CA VAL A 278 15.09 15.35 11.42
C VAL A 278 16.15 14.56 10.65
N ALA A 279 16.23 14.78 9.35
CA ALA A 279 17.22 14.14 8.50
C ALA A 279 18.59 14.83 8.64
N PRO A 280 19.71 14.16 8.29
CA PRO A 280 21.05 14.77 8.34
C PRO A 280 21.20 16.08 7.55
N GLY A 281 20.36 16.31 6.54
CA GLY A 281 20.29 17.57 5.80
C GLY A 281 19.44 18.68 6.45
N GLY A 282 18.98 18.48 7.68
CA GLY A 282 18.12 19.41 8.43
C GLY A 282 16.66 19.44 7.98
N LYS A 283 16.23 18.53 7.09
CA LYS A 283 14.82 18.42 6.70
C LYS A 283 14.03 17.81 7.86
N VAL A 284 12.90 18.42 8.18
CA VAL A 284 12.06 18.03 9.32
C VAL A 284 10.81 17.35 8.80
N TYR A 285 10.51 16.16 9.32
CA TYR A 285 9.35 15.35 8.95
C TYR A 285 8.45 15.24 10.17
N VAL A 286 7.17 15.59 10.00
CA VAL A 286 6.18 15.57 11.08
C VAL A 286 5.03 14.66 10.71
N ALA A 287 4.69 13.75 11.62
CA ALA A 287 3.44 13.00 11.58
C ALA A 287 2.30 13.96 11.96
N ASP A 288 1.63 14.51 10.96
CA ASP A 288 0.56 15.50 11.09
C ASP A 288 -0.79 14.78 11.25
N THR A 289 -0.92 14.09 12.40
CA THR A 289 -1.93 13.06 12.67
C THR A 289 -3.35 13.54 12.42
N GLY A 290 -3.70 14.75 12.85
CA GLY A 290 -5.03 15.32 12.66
C GLY A 290 -5.39 15.63 11.20
N ASN A 291 -4.39 15.71 10.31
CA ASN A 291 -4.57 15.88 8.87
C ASN A 291 -4.32 14.58 8.08
N GLY A 292 -4.01 13.46 8.75
CA GLY A 292 -3.80 12.17 8.11
C GLY A 292 -2.65 12.14 7.11
N ARG A 293 -1.53 12.82 7.40
CA ARG A 293 -0.42 13.00 6.45
C ARG A 293 0.94 13.08 7.13
N ILE A 294 2.00 12.96 6.32
CA ILE A 294 3.32 13.46 6.70
C ILE A 294 3.50 14.85 6.09
N GLN A 295 3.93 15.80 6.92
CA GLN A 295 4.32 17.13 6.48
C GLN A 295 5.84 17.29 6.60
N ARG A 296 6.51 17.63 5.49
CA ARG A 296 7.93 17.96 5.48
C ARG A 296 8.15 19.47 5.52
N PHE A 297 9.15 19.90 6.29
CA PHE A 297 9.66 21.26 6.35
C PHE A 297 11.15 21.30 5.95
N SER A 298 11.57 22.44 5.41
CA SER A 298 12.98 22.80 5.26
C SER A 298 13.65 22.96 6.63
N SER A 299 14.99 23.02 6.66
CA SER A 299 15.77 23.37 7.85
C SER A 299 15.51 24.79 8.38
N ALA A 300 14.92 25.66 7.55
CA ALA A 300 14.46 26.99 7.97
C ALA A 300 13.01 26.98 8.48
N GLY A 301 12.37 25.81 8.57
CA GLY A 301 11.00 25.63 9.05
C GLY A 301 9.90 26.06 8.08
N VAL A 302 10.23 26.22 6.79
CA VAL A 302 9.25 26.45 5.71
C VAL A 302 8.64 25.11 5.30
N ALA A 303 7.31 25.01 5.25
CA ALA A 303 6.60 23.82 4.77
C ALA A 303 6.87 23.61 3.26
N GLU A 304 7.17 22.37 2.86
CA GLU A 304 7.56 22.05 1.48
C GLU A 304 6.61 21.07 0.81
N VAL A 305 6.67 19.80 1.23
CA VAL A 305 5.98 18.67 0.58
C VAL A 305 5.15 17.97 1.64
N GLU A 306 3.98 17.48 1.23
CA GLU A 306 3.07 16.69 2.03
C GLU A 306 2.63 15.46 1.23
N TRP A 307 2.42 14.35 1.92
CA TRP A 307 1.90 13.13 1.32
C TRP A 307 1.14 12.29 2.33
N GLY A 308 0.43 11.29 1.82
CA GLY A 308 -0.44 10.43 2.62
C GLY A 308 -1.84 10.98 2.83
N GLN A 309 -2.12 12.23 2.43
CA GLN A 309 -3.47 12.78 2.49
C GLN A 309 -4.47 11.95 1.68
N TYR A 310 -5.66 11.80 2.27
CA TYR A 310 -6.89 11.48 1.58
C TYR A 310 -7.33 12.68 0.72
N PRO A 311 -7.34 12.60 -0.63
CA PRO A 311 -8.10 13.55 -1.39
C PRO A 311 -9.57 13.33 -1.02
N GLY A 312 -10.21 14.38 -0.49
CA GLY A 312 -11.60 14.35 -0.04
C GLY A 312 -12.54 13.58 -0.98
N SER A 313 -13.51 12.92 -0.38
CA SER A 313 -14.58 12.09 -0.98
C SER A 313 -14.29 10.58 -1.11
N GLY A 314 -14.38 9.92 0.04
CA GLY A 314 -15.23 8.76 0.24
C GLY A 314 -14.94 7.41 -0.46
N VAL A 315 -13.97 7.25 -1.37
CA VAL A 315 -13.88 5.97 -2.12
C VAL A 315 -12.44 5.42 -2.24
N PRO A 316 -12.19 4.16 -1.82
CA PRO A 316 -10.99 3.41 -2.16
C PRO A 316 -10.74 3.40 -3.66
N ASP A 317 -9.49 3.57 -4.09
CA ASP A 317 -9.11 3.26 -5.47
C ASP A 317 -9.31 1.75 -5.62
N LEU A 318 -10.40 1.38 -6.29
CA LEU A 318 -10.73 -0.01 -6.58
C LEU A 318 -10.34 -0.25 -8.04
N PRO A 319 -9.07 -0.57 -8.34
CA PRO A 319 -8.70 -1.00 -9.68
C PRO A 319 -9.44 -2.30 -9.99
N THR A 320 -9.99 -2.41 -11.20
CA THR A 320 -10.75 -3.58 -11.64
C THR A 320 -10.10 -4.31 -12.80
N GLY A 321 -9.35 -3.58 -13.63
CA GLY A 321 -8.62 -4.11 -14.77
C GLY A 321 -7.37 -3.30 -15.02
N ILE A 322 -6.43 -3.94 -15.72
CA ILE A 322 -5.13 -3.38 -16.04
C ILE A 322 -4.75 -3.79 -17.46
N ALA A 323 -3.97 -2.97 -18.16
CA ALA A 323 -3.28 -3.38 -19.38
C ALA A 323 -2.01 -2.57 -19.57
N VAL A 324 -1.06 -3.11 -20.33
CA VAL A 324 0.23 -2.46 -20.62
C VAL A 324 0.43 -2.36 -22.12
N ASP A 325 0.85 -1.18 -22.59
CA ASP A 325 1.17 -0.95 -24.00
C ASP A 325 2.63 -1.28 -24.32
N ALA A 326 2.99 -1.27 -25.61
CA ALA A 326 4.35 -1.59 -26.06
C ALA A 326 5.43 -0.56 -25.66
N SER A 327 5.02 0.56 -25.05
CA SER A 327 5.92 1.57 -24.48
C SER A 327 5.98 1.48 -22.95
N ASP A 328 5.52 0.37 -22.38
CA ASP A 328 5.42 0.12 -20.94
C ASP A 328 4.54 1.14 -20.19
N ASN A 329 3.64 1.83 -20.89
CA ASN A 329 2.61 2.60 -20.20
C ASN A 329 1.55 1.67 -19.66
N VAL A 330 1.13 1.92 -18.43
CA VAL A 330 0.16 1.07 -17.74
C VAL A 330 -1.17 1.78 -17.62
N TYR A 331 -2.24 1.10 -17.98
CA TYR A 331 -3.60 1.59 -17.97
C TYR A 331 -4.42 0.85 -16.93
N VAL A 332 -5.18 1.56 -16.10
CA VAL A 332 -5.97 0.99 -15.00
C VAL A 332 -7.40 1.50 -15.06
N THR A 333 -8.39 0.60 -14.99
CA THR A 333 -9.77 1.02 -14.75
C THR A 333 -10.04 1.17 -13.26
N LYS A 334 -10.57 2.33 -12.87
CA LYS A 334 -10.96 2.68 -11.50
C LYS A 334 -12.46 2.60 -11.34
N LYS A 335 -12.95 1.59 -10.61
CA LYS A 335 -14.39 1.38 -10.32
C LYS A 335 -15.01 2.48 -9.47
N ALA A 336 -14.22 3.13 -8.62
CA ALA A 336 -14.70 4.17 -7.71
C ALA A 336 -15.23 5.41 -8.43
N THR A 337 -14.63 5.76 -9.55
CA THR A 337 -14.92 6.98 -10.32
C THR A 337 -15.25 6.69 -11.78
N ASP A 338 -15.30 5.41 -12.16
CA ASP A 338 -15.51 4.92 -13.52
C ASP A 338 -14.54 5.54 -14.54
N GLN A 339 -13.26 5.65 -14.16
CA GLN A 339 -12.21 6.26 -14.99
C GLN A 339 -11.18 5.25 -15.44
N ILE A 340 -10.37 5.65 -16.43
CA ILE A 340 -9.14 4.99 -16.81
C ILE A 340 -7.99 5.94 -16.52
N GLN A 341 -6.99 5.45 -15.81
CA GLN A 341 -5.74 6.17 -15.56
C GLN A 341 -4.64 5.53 -16.39
N LYS A 342 -3.81 6.36 -17.03
CA LYS A 342 -2.62 5.97 -17.77
C LYS A 342 -1.39 6.43 -17.00
N PHE A 343 -0.44 5.53 -16.80
CA PHE A 343 0.84 5.77 -16.16
C PHE A 343 1.99 5.45 -17.11
N ASP A 344 3.15 6.06 -16.91
CA ASP A 344 4.38 5.60 -17.55
C ASP A 344 4.98 4.38 -16.82
N ALA A 345 6.07 3.85 -17.35
CA ALA A 345 6.79 2.72 -16.77
C ALA A 345 7.36 3.00 -15.37
N ALA A 346 7.49 4.26 -14.99
CA ALA A 346 7.96 4.69 -13.67
C ALA A 346 6.80 4.95 -12.69
N GLY A 347 5.55 4.75 -13.11
CA GLY A 347 4.36 4.94 -12.27
C GLY A 347 3.86 6.40 -12.20
N ASN A 348 4.39 7.31 -13.02
CA ASN A 348 3.87 8.68 -13.08
C ASN A 348 2.55 8.72 -13.85
N LEU A 349 1.54 9.41 -13.32
CA LEU A 349 0.26 9.59 -14.00
C LEU A 349 0.45 10.48 -15.24
N LEU A 350 0.18 9.91 -16.41
CA LEU A 350 0.25 10.60 -17.71
C LEU A 350 -1.10 11.19 -18.12
N ALA A 351 -2.19 10.48 -17.86
CA ALA A 351 -3.52 10.91 -18.24
C ALA A 351 -4.62 10.23 -17.42
N GLU A 352 -5.77 10.90 -17.33
CA GLU A 352 -6.99 10.34 -16.77
C GLU A 352 -8.15 10.69 -17.69
N PHE A 353 -8.97 9.70 -18.03
CA PHE A 353 -10.11 9.86 -18.93
C PHE A 353 -11.25 8.91 -18.56
N GLY A 354 -12.40 9.07 -19.20
CA GLY A 354 -13.63 8.37 -18.81
C GLY A 354 -14.49 9.19 -17.84
N GLY A 355 -14.92 8.53 -16.76
CA GLY A 355 -15.81 9.05 -15.74
C GLY A 355 -17.23 8.51 -15.85
N THR A 356 -17.95 8.51 -14.73
CA THR A 356 -19.31 7.97 -14.62
C THR A 356 -20.25 8.54 -15.67
N GLY A 357 -20.93 7.66 -16.40
CA GLY A 357 -21.97 8.02 -17.35
C GLY A 357 -22.19 6.95 -18.42
N ASN A 358 -23.13 7.23 -19.33
CA ASN A 358 -23.52 6.32 -20.41
C ASN A 358 -23.34 6.94 -21.81
N THR A 359 -22.83 8.17 -21.90
CA THR A 359 -22.48 8.81 -23.17
C THR A 359 -21.16 8.27 -23.73
N ASN A 360 -20.84 8.62 -24.97
CA ASN A 360 -19.59 8.22 -25.63
C ASN A 360 -18.38 8.68 -24.82
N GLY A 361 -17.47 7.75 -24.51
CA GLY A 361 -16.27 8.03 -23.70
C GLY A 361 -16.53 8.18 -22.20
N LYS A 362 -17.77 7.99 -21.72
CA LYS A 362 -18.09 7.83 -20.29
C LYS A 362 -18.30 6.35 -19.97
N LEU A 363 -17.94 5.93 -18.76
CA LEU A 363 -17.96 4.53 -18.32
C LEU A 363 -18.87 4.37 -17.10
N ASN A 364 -19.24 3.14 -16.77
CA ASN A 364 -19.99 2.80 -15.57
C ASN A 364 -19.63 1.37 -15.12
N ASP A 365 -18.93 1.28 -13.99
CA ASP A 365 -18.32 0.06 -13.44
C ASP A 365 -17.45 -0.67 -14.47
N PRO A 366 -16.42 -0.02 -15.06
CA PRO A 366 -15.57 -0.69 -16.05
C PRO A 366 -14.89 -1.91 -15.42
N GLY A 367 -15.11 -3.09 -15.99
CA GLY A 367 -14.71 -4.38 -15.42
C GLY A 367 -13.28 -4.77 -15.77
N ALA A 368 -12.88 -4.51 -17.02
CA ALA A 368 -11.55 -4.78 -17.54
C ALA A 368 -11.24 -3.89 -18.74
N LEU A 369 -9.95 -3.80 -19.11
CA LEU A 369 -9.50 -3.18 -20.35
C LEU A 369 -8.45 -4.07 -21.05
N ALA A 370 -8.32 -3.93 -22.36
CA ALA A 370 -7.28 -4.57 -23.16
C ALA A 370 -6.78 -3.60 -24.25
N ILE A 371 -5.54 -3.78 -24.69
CA ILE A 371 -4.91 -2.92 -25.71
C ILE A 371 -4.79 -3.68 -27.02
N GLY A 372 -5.26 -3.07 -28.10
CA GLY A 372 -5.12 -3.62 -29.44
C GLY A 372 -3.73 -3.40 -30.02
N PRO A 373 -3.39 -4.09 -31.13
CA PRO A 373 -2.06 -4.01 -31.75
C PRO A 373 -1.70 -2.62 -32.29
N LEU A 374 -2.68 -1.71 -32.43
CA LEU A 374 -2.48 -0.33 -32.85
C LEU A 374 -2.48 0.67 -31.68
N GLY A 375 -2.54 0.19 -30.42
CA GLY A 375 -2.58 1.04 -29.22
C GLY A 375 -3.98 1.51 -28.82
N ASP A 376 -5.03 1.09 -29.53
CA ASP A 376 -6.41 1.38 -29.16
C ASP A 376 -6.82 0.60 -27.89
N LEU A 377 -7.59 1.24 -27.01
CA LEU A 377 -8.08 0.65 -25.76
C LEU A 377 -9.47 0.05 -25.98
N TYR A 378 -9.69 -1.16 -25.47
CA TYR A 378 -10.95 -1.88 -25.50
C TYR A 378 -11.42 -2.09 -24.06
N VAL A 379 -12.56 -1.54 -23.69
CA VAL A 379 -13.01 -1.46 -22.29
C VAL A 379 -14.34 -2.20 -22.14
N ALA A 380 -14.40 -3.14 -21.21
CA ALA A 380 -15.64 -3.76 -20.78
C ALA A 380 -16.37 -2.80 -19.84
N ASP A 381 -17.35 -2.07 -20.38
CA ASP A 381 -18.13 -1.06 -19.66
C ASP A 381 -19.36 -1.74 -19.02
N THR A 382 -19.09 -2.41 -17.89
CA THR A 382 -19.91 -3.49 -17.34
C THR A 382 -21.36 -3.09 -17.11
N THR A 383 -21.61 -2.03 -16.36
CA THR A 383 -22.99 -1.63 -15.99
C THR A 383 -23.73 -1.03 -17.18
N ASN A 384 -23.02 -0.43 -18.13
CA ASN A 384 -23.61 0.03 -19.39
C ASN A 384 -23.82 -1.12 -20.40
N GLN A 385 -23.40 -2.35 -20.09
CA GLN A 385 -23.65 -3.57 -20.89
C GLN A 385 -23.12 -3.44 -22.33
N ARG A 386 -21.91 -2.87 -22.46
CA ARG A 386 -21.27 -2.59 -23.74
C ARG A 386 -19.76 -2.73 -23.67
N ILE A 387 -19.13 -2.75 -24.84
CA ILE A 387 -17.69 -2.61 -25.00
C ILE A 387 -17.45 -1.28 -25.70
N GLN A 388 -16.54 -0.47 -25.17
CA GLN A 388 -16.09 0.76 -25.84
C GLN A 388 -14.67 0.60 -26.36
N LYS A 389 -14.43 1.11 -27.57
CA LYS A 389 -13.11 1.27 -28.15
C LYS A 389 -12.72 2.75 -28.07
N LEU A 390 -11.58 3.03 -27.45
CA LEU A 390 -11.01 4.36 -27.28
C LEU A 390 -9.63 4.42 -27.95
N ASP A 391 -9.17 5.60 -28.34
CA ASP A 391 -7.78 5.82 -28.73
C ASP A 391 -6.87 5.82 -27.50
N SER A 392 -5.55 5.86 -27.73
CA SER A 392 -4.54 5.84 -26.67
C SER A 392 -4.53 7.09 -25.77
N SER A 393 -5.25 8.15 -26.16
CA SER A 393 -5.46 9.39 -25.41
C SER A 393 -6.83 9.43 -24.71
N GLY A 394 -7.62 8.35 -24.79
CA GLY A 394 -8.95 8.24 -24.19
C GLY A 394 -10.09 8.81 -25.03
N GLY A 395 -9.83 9.22 -26.27
CA GLY A 395 -10.85 9.68 -27.20
C GLY A 395 -11.75 8.52 -27.65
N TYR A 396 -13.07 8.74 -27.65
CA TYR A 396 -14.03 7.72 -28.11
C TYR A 396 -13.89 7.45 -29.61
N ILE A 397 -13.75 6.17 -29.98
CA ILE A 397 -13.74 5.72 -31.39
C ILE A 397 -15.09 5.10 -31.77
N THR A 398 -15.48 4.02 -31.07
CA THR A 398 -16.72 3.27 -31.37
C THR A 398 -17.15 2.43 -30.16
N GLN A 399 -18.32 1.80 -30.25
CA GLN A 399 -18.83 0.86 -29.25
C GLN A 399 -19.71 -0.22 -29.90
N TRP A 400 -19.86 -1.34 -29.19
CA TRP A 400 -20.80 -2.40 -29.53
C TRP A 400 -21.26 -3.10 -28.25
N GLY A 401 -22.24 -4.00 -28.38
CA GLY A 401 -22.90 -4.59 -27.24
C GLY A 401 -24.19 -3.85 -26.88
N SER A 402 -25.12 -4.61 -26.30
CA SER A 402 -26.31 -4.13 -25.61
C SER A 402 -26.77 -5.22 -24.66
N SER A 403 -27.56 -4.88 -23.64
CA SER A 403 -28.08 -5.88 -22.72
C SER A 403 -28.92 -6.95 -23.43
N GLY A 404 -28.61 -8.23 -23.20
CA GLY A 404 -29.37 -9.34 -23.75
C GLY A 404 -28.60 -10.66 -23.82
N THR A 405 -29.19 -11.65 -24.48
CA THR A 405 -28.66 -13.02 -24.62
C THR A 405 -28.36 -13.40 -26.08
N GLY A 406 -28.76 -12.56 -27.04
CA GLY A 406 -28.49 -12.78 -28.46
C GLY A 406 -27.02 -12.57 -28.84
N ASN A 407 -26.66 -12.93 -30.07
CA ASN A 407 -25.32 -12.69 -30.61
C ASN A 407 -25.01 -11.19 -30.65
N GLY A 408 -23.86 -10.80 -30.11
CA GLY A 408 -23.46 -9.40 -29.98
C GLY A 408 -24.19 -8.61 -28.89
N GLN A 409 -25.10 -9.23 -28.15
CA GLN A 409 -25.63 -8.71 -26.88
C GLN A 409 -24.82 -9.30 -25.72
N VAL A 410 -24.60 -8.52 -24.66
CA VAL A 410 -23.78 -8.91 -23.51
C VAL A 410 -24.53 -8.69 -22.20
N SER A 411 -24.14 -9.42 -21.17
CA SER A 411 -24.68 -9.31 -19.82
C SER A 411 -23.56 -9.36 -18.78
N ASN A 412 -23.30 -8.22 -18.14
CA ASN A 412 -22.23 -8.02 -17.17
C ASN A 412 -20.86 -8.45 -17.75
N PRO A 413 -20.41 -7.84 -18.87
CA PRO A 413 -19.12 -8.17 -19.45
C PRO A 413 -18.01 -7.80 -18.47
N SER A 414 -17.19 -8.77 -18.03
CA SER A 414 -16.22 -8.53 -16.94
C SER A 414 -14.75 -8.68 -17.35
N GLY A 415 -14.43 -9.60 -18.26
CA GLY A 415 -13.09 -9.75 -18.82
C GLY A 415 -13.07 -9.50 -20.31
N ILE A 416 -11.95 -8.96 -20.80
CA ILE A 416 -11.73 -8.63 -22.20
C ILE A 416 -10.26 -8.90 -22.58
N ALA A 417 -10.04 -9.46 -23.76
CA ALA A 417 -8.70 -9.65 -24.33
C ALA A 417 -8.70 -9.37 -25.83
N VAL A 418 -7.56 -8.98 -26.38
CA VAL A 418 -7.39 -8.76 -27.82
C VAL A 418 -6.32 -9.70 -28.34
N ASN A 419 -6.59 -10.37 -29.46
CA ASN A 419 -5.57 -11.16 -30.14
C ASN A 419 -4.55 -10.23 -30.80
N PRO A 420 -3.25 -10.37 -30.50
CA PRO A 420 -2.23 -9.43 -30.97
C PRO A 420 -1.99 -9.50 -32.49
N SER A 421 -2.30 -10.62 -33.13
CA SER A 421 -2.10 -10.80 -34.58
C SER A 421 -3.31 -10.36 -35.41
N SER A 422 -4.53 -10.70 -34.98
CA SER A 422 -5.75 -10.41 -35.74
C SER A 422 -6.47 -9.13 -35.30
N GLY A 423 -6.21 -8.65 -34.07
CA GLY A 423 -6.99 -7.59 -33.44
C GLY A 423 -8.40 -8.00 -33.02
N ASN A 424 -8.75 -9.30 -33.10
CA ASN A 424 -10.06 -9.78 -32.64
C ASN A 424 -10.18 -9.64 -31.12
N VAL A 425 -11.38 -9.28 -30.66
CA VAL A 425 -11.69 -8.98 -29.27
C VAL A 425 -12.52 -10.11 -28.67
N TYR A 426 -12.06 -10.67 -27.56
CA TYR A 426 -12.74 -11.72 -26.81
C TYR A 426 -13.29 -11.16 -25.52
N VAL A 427 -14.57 -11.40 -25.25
CA VAL A 427 -15.28 -10.84 -24.10
C VAL A 427 -15.90 -11.97 -23.29
N ALA A 428 -15.64 -11.98 -21.98
CA ALA A 428 -16.38 -12.80 -21.04
C ALA A 428 -17.77 -12.19 -20.81
N ASP A 429 -18.77 -12.82 -21.41
CA ASP A 429 -20.17 -12.47 -21.23
C ASP A 429 -20.70 -13.18 -19.98
N THR A 430 -20.25 -12.68 -18.82
CA THR A 430 -20.23 -13.35 -17.51
C THR A 430 -21.57 -13.96 -17.14
N ASN A 431 -22.65 -13.18 -17.21
CA ASN A 431 -23.96 -13.65 -16.77
C ASN A 431 -24.62 -14.59 -17.80
N ASN A 432 -24.19 -14.54 -19.05
CA ASN A 432 -24.62 -15.49 -20.09
C ASN A 432 -23.75 -16.75 -20.13
N ASN A 433 -22.70 -16.85 -19.30
CA ASN A 433 -21.82 -18.01 -19.16
C ASN A 433 -21.18 -18.45 -20.47
N ARG A 434 -20.73 -17.48 -21.27
CA ARG A 434 -20.12 -17.71 -22.59
C ARG A 434 -19.00 -16.72 -22.86
N ILE A 435 -18.17 -17.04 -23.84
CA ILE A 435 -17.24 -16.09 -24.46
C ILE A 435 -17.82 -15.65 -25.80
N GLN A 436 -17.68 -14.36 -26.12
CA GLN A 436 -17.99 -13.83 -27.44
C GLN A 436 -16.74 -13.26 -28.09
N GLU A 437 -16.61 -13.46 -29.39
CA GLU A 437 -15.53 -12.91 -30.20
C GLU A 437 -16.09 -11.91 -31.20
N PHE A 438 -15.40 -10.78 -31.31
CA PHE A 438 -15.70 -9.67 -32.19
C PHE A 438 -14.49 -9.32 -33.06
N SER A 439 -14.72 -8.73 -34.22
CA SER A 439 -13.66 -8.08 -34.98
C SER A 439 -13.11 -6.86 -34.22
N ALA A 440 -11.95 -6.34 -34.65
CA ALA A 440 -11.36 -5.11 -34.11
C ALA A 440 -12.30 -3.88 -34.19
N THR A 441 -13.34 -3.93 -35.02
CA THR A 441 -14.36 -2.89 -35.22
C THR A 441 -15.70 -3.20 -34.53
N GLY A 442 -15.80 -4.30 -33.79
CA GLY A 442 -17.00 -4.66 -33.01
C GLY A 442 -18.03 -5.52 -33.74
N THR A 443 -17.73 -6.07 -34.91
CA THR A 443 -18.63 -7.01 -35.59
C THR A 443 -18.59 -8.36 -34.89
N PHE A 444 -19.74 -8.88 -34.47
CA PHE A 444 -19.83 -10.22 -33.88
C PHE A 444 -19.34 -11.29 -34.86
N LEU A 445 -18.44 -12.17 -34.41
CA LEU A 445 -17.88 -13.25 -35.22
C LEU A 445 -18.39 -14.62 -34.77
N ARG A 446 -18.29 -14.91 -33.46
CA ARG A 446 -18.70 -16.21 -32.89
C ARG A 446 -18.90 -16.13 -31.39
N THR A 447 -19.46 -17.21 -30.84
CA THR A 447 -19.57 -17.43 -29.39
C THR A 447 -19.43 -18.92 -29.08
N TRP A 448 -18.96 -19.23 -27.87
CA TRP A 448 -18.95 -20.58 -27.34
C TRP A 448 -19.16 -20.59 -25.84
N GLY A 449 -19.60 -21.75 -25.35
CA GLY A 449 -19.93 -21.98 -23.95
C GLY A 449 -21.40 -21.75 -23.61
N LEU A 450 -21.84 -22.49 -22.61
CA LEU A 450 -23.15 -22.45 -21.98
C LEU A 450 -22.96 -22.60 -20.46
N LEU A 451 -24.02 -22.38 -19.69
CA LEU A 451 -24.01 -22.68 -18.25
C LEU A 451 -23.76 -24.17 -18.02
N GLY A 452 -22.69 -24.52 -17.29
CA GLY A 452 -22.42 -25.91 -16.92
C GLY A 452 -21.02 -26.16 -16.34
N THR A 453 -20.75 -27.43 -16.06
CA THR A 453 -19.46 -27.94 -15.54
C THR A 453 -18.67 -28.77 -16.55
N GLU A 454 -19.29 -29.11 -17.68
CA GLU A 454 -18.63 -29.84 -18.77
C GLU A 454 -17.53 -29.02 -19.44
N ASP A 455 -16.66 -29.69 -20.20
CA ASP A 455 -15.59 -29.03 -20.95
C ASP A 455 -16.18 -28.09 -22.00
N GLY A 456 -15.66 -26.86 -22.00
CA GLY A 456 -16.16 -25.79 -22.86
C GLY A 456 -17.42 -25.08 -22.37
N ASN A 457 -18.04 -25.55 -21.29
CA ASN A 457 -19.09 -24.81 -20.57
C ASN A 457 -18.49 -24.00 -19.42
N PHE A 458 -19.21 -22.98 -18.96
CA PHE A 458 -18.75 -22.06 -17.93
C PHE A 458 -19.80 -21.83 -16.84
N LYS A 459 -19.34 -21.29 -15.71
CA LYS A 459 -20.18 -20.72 -14.66
C LYS A 459 -19.53 -19.43 -14.14
N SER A 460 -20.08 -18.30 -14.58
CA SER A 460 -19.53 -16.95 -14.35
C SER A 460 -18.06 -16.83 -14.79
N PRO A 461 -17.77 -16.97 -16.09
CA PRO A 461 -16.44 -16.70 -16.62
C PRO A 461 -16.08 -15.24 -16.38
N LYS A 462 -14.85 -14.96 -15.94
CA LYS A 462 -14.37 -13.59 -15.66
C LYS A 462 -13.16 -13.23 -16.52
N GLY A 463 -11.95 -13.46 -16.02
CA GLY A 463 -10.73 -13.21 -16.77
C GLY A 463 -10.69 -13.93 -18.12
N VAL A 464 -10.16 -13.23 -19.11
CA VAL A 464 -9.87 -13.77 -20.46
C VAL A 464 -8.47 -13.33 -20.83
N ALA A 465 -7.65 -14.25 -21.34
CA ALA A 465 -6.33 -13.96 -21.89
C ALA A 465 -6.14 -14.67 -23.23
N VAL A 466 -5.23 -14.18 -24.07
CA VAL A 466 -4.89 -14.79 -25.36
C VAL A 466 -3.39 -15.03 -25.41
N ASP A 467 -2.97 -16.26 -25.70
CA ASP A 467 -1.54 -16.60 -25.84
C ASP A 467 -0.98 -16.22 -27.23
N GLY A 468 0.34 -16.28 -27.39
CA GLY A 468 1.00 -15.95 -28.66
C GLY A 468 0.60 -16.82 -29.86
N SER A 469 -0.03 -17.98 -29.64
CA SER A 469 -0.61 -18.82 -30.69
C SER A 469 -2.08 -18.48 -30.99
N GLY A 470 -2.63 -17.48 -30.30
CA GLY A 470 -4.02 -17.06 -30.42
C GLY A 470 -5.01 -17.92 -29.63
N ASN A 471 -4.55 -18.83 -28.77
CA ASN A 471 -5.46 -19.62 -27.94
C ASN A 471 -6.05 -18.75 -26.84
N VAL A 472 -7.33 -18.96 -26.54
CA VAL A 472 -8.08 -18.20 -25.55
C VAL A 472 -8.10 -18.96 -24.23
N TRP A 473 -7.71 -18.30 -23.15
CA TRP A 473 -7.74 -18.85 -21.81
C TRP A 473 -8.77 -18.09 -20.97
N VAL A 474 -9.52 -18.82 -20.15
CA VAL A 474 -10.68 -18.28 -19.42
C VAL A 474 -10.66 -18.73 -17.98
N ALA A 475 -10.81 -17.78 -17.05
CA ALA A 475 -11.08 -18.06 -15.64
C ALA A 475 -12.57 -18.41 -15.45
N ASP A 476 -12.86 -19.68 -15.24
CA ASP A 476 -14.19 -20.20 -14.98
C ASP A 476 -14.49 -20.13 -13.47
N SER A 477 -14.74 -18.90 -13.02
CA SER A 477 -14.61 -18.49 -11.62
C SER A 477 -15.38 -19.37 -10.63
N VAL A 478 -16.65 -19.70 -10.91
CA VAL A 478 -17.47 -20.45 -9.94
C VAL A 478 -17.16 -21.95 -10.00
N ASN A 479 -16.67 -22.44 -11.13
CA ASN A 479 -16.21 -23.82 -11.26
C ASN A 479 -14.77 -24.02 -10.74
N ASN A 480 -14.10 -22.95 -10.29
CA ASN A 480 -12.75 -22.98 -9.70
C ASN A 480 -11.71 -23.63 -10.63
N ARG A 481 -11.74 -23.27 -11.91
CA ARG A 481 -10.85 -23.84 -12.93
C ARG A 481 -10.46 -22.81 -13.98
N ILE A 482 -9.37 -23.08 -14.68
CA ILE A 482 -8.98 -22.39 -15.91
C ILE A 482 -9.21 -23.32 -17.10
N GLN A 483 -9.73 -22.77 -18.19
CA GLN A 483 -9.92 -23.52 -19.45
C GLN A 483 -9.19 -22.84 -20.61
N LYS A 484 -8.59 -23.64 -21.49
CA LYS A 484 -7.91 -23.24 -22.72
C LYS A 484 -8.72 -23.66 -23.95
N PHE A 485 -8.79 -22.77 -24.93
CA PHE A 485 -9.50 -22.95 -26.19
C PHE A 485 -8.61 -22.57 -27.37
N SER A 486 -8.79 -23.24 -28.50
CA SER A 486 -8.21 -22.83 -29.77
C SER A 486 -8.70 -21.43 -30.19
N PRO A 487 -8.02 -20.76 -31.15
CA PRO A 487 -8.48 -19.46 -31.66
C PRO A 487 -9.93 -19.48 -32.20
N THR A 488 -10.45 -20.65 -32.57
CA THR A 488 -11.82 -20.86 -33.07
C THR A 488 -12.83 -21.27 -32.00
N GLY A 489 -12.44 -21.32 -30.72
CA GLY A 489 -13.33 -21.63 -29.59
C GLY A 489 -13.49 -23.13 -29.28
N THR A 490 -12.72 -24.02 -29.92
CA THR A 490 -12.70 -25.45 -29.56
C THR A 490 -11.93 -25.66 -28.27
N PHE A 491 -12.51 -26.38 -27.29
CA PHE A 491 -11.85 -26.74 -26.03
C PHE A 491 -10.57 -27.54 -26.29
N LEU A 492 -9.49 -27.20 -25.56
CA LEU A 492 -8.19 -27.85 -25.67
C LEU A 492 -7.76 -28.49 -24.35
N ALA A 493 -7.87 -27.77 -23.24
CA ALA A 493 -7.39 -28.23 -21.94
C ALA A 493 -8.09 -27.49 -20.79
N LYS A 494 -8.00 -28.07 -19.60
CA LYS A 494 -8.36 -27.41 -18.34
C LYS A 494 -7.42 -27.83 -17.22
N TRP A 495 -7.32 -26.99 -16.21
CA TRP A 495 -6.70 -27.32 -14.93
C TRP A 495 -7.35 -26.51 -13.81
N GLY A 496 -7.10 -26.88 -12.56
CA GLY A 496 -7.76 -26.28 -11.41
C GLY A 496 -8.96 -27.09 -10.93
N SER A 497 -9.15 -27.13 -9.62
CA SER A 497 -10.36 -27.66 -8.97
C SER A 497 -10.57 -26.95 -7.63
N SER A 498 -11.75 -27.04 -7.02
CA SER A 498 -11.97 -26.48 -5.68
C SER A 498 -11.07 -27.16 -4.64
N GLY A 499 -10.24 -26.40 -3.92
CA GLY A 499 -9.39 -26.91 -2.84
C GLY A 499 -8.25 -25.97 -2.51
N SER A 500 -7.57 -26.19 -1.38
CA SER A 500 -6.46 -25.35 -0.89
C SER A 500 -5.06 -25.89 -1.21
N GLY A 501 -4.95 -27.09 -1.77
CA GLY A 501 -3.67 -27.71 -2.17
C GLY A 501 -3.14 -27.20 -3.51
N ASP A 502 -2.05 -27.81 -3.98
CA ASP A 502 -1.46 -27.52 -5.29
C ASP A 502 -2.46 -27.80 -6.43
N GLY A 503 -2.64 -26.82 -7.31
CA GLY A 503 -3.67 -26.86 -8.35
C GLY A 503 -5.10 -26.65 -7.85
N GLY A 504 -5.29 -26.36 -6.56
CA GLY A 504 -6.56 -25.92 -5.99
C GLY A 504 -6.82 -24.43 -6.24
N LEU A 505 -8.00 -24.07 -6.70
CA LEU A 505 -8.43 -22.68 -6.90
C LEU A 505 -9.71 -22.39 -6.10
N SER A 506 -9.92 -21.13 -5.74
CA SER A 506 -11.15 -20.65 -5.13
C SER A 506 -11.54 -19.30 -5.74
N GLY A 507 -12.47 -19.32 -6.69
CA GLY A 507 -13.00 -18.12 -7.33
C GLY A 507 -11.96 -17.38 -8.17
N PRO A 508 -11.21 -18.06 -9.06
CA PRO A 508 -10.20 -17.40 -9.88
C PRO A 508 -10.85 -16.23 -10.63
N SER A 509 -10.33 -15.03 -10.46
CA SER A 509 -10.98 -13.82 -10.98
C SER A 509 -10.36 -13.29 -12.26
N ASP A 510 -9.07 -13.53 -12.47
CA ASP A 510 -8.34 -13.08 -13.65
C ASP A 510 -7.15 -13.99 -13.97
N LEU A 511 -6.56 -13.85 -15.16
CA LEU A 511 -5.37 -14.57 -15.60
C LEU A 511 -4.57 -13.79 -16.65
N ALA A 512 -3.26 -14.01 -16.69
CA ALA A 512 -2.38 -13.53 -17.77
C ALA A 512 -1.38 -14.62 -18.21
N ILE A 513 -0.75 -14.40 -19.36
CA ILE A 513 0.14 -15.37 -20.00
C ILE A 513 1.41 -14.67 -20.45
N ASP A 514 2.56 -15.07 -19.91
CA ASP A 514 3.86 -14.48 -20.27
C ASP A 514 4.38 -14.93 -21.64
N ALA A 515 5.49 -14.32 -22.06
CA ALA A 515 6.11 -14.58 -23.35
C ALA A 515 6.61 -16.03 -23.46
N GLU A 516 6.95 -16.65 -22.33
CA GLU A 516 7.35 -18.04 -22.19
C GLU A 516 6.15 -19.01 -22.25
N GLY A 517 4.93 -18.50 -22.13
CA GLY A 517 3.68 -19.26 -22.17
C GLY A 517 3.22 -19.78 -20.81
N THR A 518 3.83 -19.31 -19.71
CA THR A 518 3.37 -19.57 -18.33
C THR A 518 2.05 -18.86 -18.10
N VAL A 519 1.12 -19.53 -17.42
CA VAL A 519 -0.20 -18.97 -17.08
C VAL A 519 -0.21 -18.62 -15.60
N TRP A 520 -0.50 -17.36 -15.31
CA TRP A 520 -0.59 -16.76 -13.98
C TRP A 520 -2.05 -16.49 -13.64
N VAL A 521 -2.52 -16.83 -12.43
CA VAL A 521 -3.97 -16.85 -12.12
C VAL A 521 -4.27 -16.17 -10.80
N VAL A 522 -5.18 -15.20 -10.81
CA VAL A 522 -5.62 -14.58 -9.56
C VAL A 522 -6.58 -15.50 -8.82
N ASP A 523 -6.08 -16.20 -7.82
CA ASP A 523 -6.86 -17.05 -6.92
C ASP A 523 -7.47 -16.22 -5.77
N LYS A 524 -8.52 -15.47 -6.13
CA LYS A 524 -9.15 -14.46 -5.25
C LYS A 524 -9.56 -14.99 -3.88
N GLY A 525 -10.05 -16.23 -3.80
CA GLY A 525 -10.54 -16.80 -2.55
C GLY A 525 -9.43 -17.22 -1.59
N HIS A 526 -8.22 -17.46 -2.10
CA HIS A 526 -7.05 -17.79 -1.30
C HIS A 526 -6.04 -16.63 -1.16
N ASN A 527 -6.31 -15.48 -1.80
CA ASN A 527 -5.43 -14.31 -1.80
C ASN A 527 -4.02 -14.62 -2.31
N ARG A 528 -3.92 -15.35 -3.43
CA ARG A 528 -2.63 -15.72 -4.07
C ARG A 528 -2.69 -15.61 -5.61
N LEU A 529 -1.52 -15.64 -6.23
CA LEU A 529 -1.31 -15.77 -7.68
C LEU A 529 -0.92 -17.21 -8.07
#